data_AF-A0A925SF53-F1
#
_entry.id   AF-A0A925SF53-F1
#
_cell.length_a   1.000
_cell.length_b   1.000
_cell.length_c   1.000
_cell.angle_alpha   90.00
_cell.angle_beta   90.00
_cell.angle_gamma   90.00
#
_symmetry.space_group_name_H-M   'P 1'
#
loop_
_entity.id
_entity.type
_entity.pdbx_description
1 polymer ?
#
loop_
_entity_poly.entity_id
_entity_poly.type
_entity_poly.pdbx_seq_one_letter_code
_entity_poly.pdbx_strand_id
1 'polypeptide(L)'
;MYEEDNIESEFLKRPKKNPFRTPDNYFDSMEDRVMRTIQHEEKTKNSSSAGKVYRLLKPVLGLAASFALVFVLVYYPIKYFSSDKLVKTQSTDTVTTETNDFYSIVISAVDENSLVDALSKEETTMQEEINADELIAYLSSDMNDIEIYSEIQN
;
A
#
# COMPACT_ATOMS: atom_id res chain seq x y z
N MET A 1 26.72 -73.99 -52.53
CA MET A 1 25.32 -73.98 -52.05
C MET A 1 25.33 -73.17 -50.78
N TYR A 2 24.76 -71.96 -50.81
CA TYR A 2 24.57 -71.16 -49.60
C TYR A 2 23.13 -71.41 -49.16
N GLU A 3 22.96 -71.88 -47.94
CA GLU A 3 21.64 -72.03 -47.31
C GLU A 3 21.20 -70.63 -46.88
N GLU A 4 20.16 -70.10 -47.53
CA GLU A 4 19.49 -68.88 -47.09
C GLU A 4 18.62 -69.23 -45.89
N ASP A 5 19.16 -69.06 -44.69
CA ASP A 5 18.36 -69.06 -43.48
C ASP A 5 17.40 -67.88 -43.52
N ASN A 6 16.11 -68.18 -43.67
CA ASN A 6 15.02 -67.22 -43.69
C ASN A 6 14.86 -66.62 -42.27
N ILE A 7 15.59 -65.54 -42.03
CA ILE A 7 15.52 -64.77 -40.77
C ILE A 7 14.24 -63.94 -40.81
N GLU A 8 13.10 -64.55 -40.47
CA GLU A 8 11.88 -63.79 -40.23
C GLU A 8 12.14 -62.78 -39.12
N SER A 9 12.10 -61.50 -39.50
CA SER A 9 12.39 -60.39 -38.63
C SER A 9 11.46 -60.34 -37.40
N GLU A 10 12.03 -60.14 -36.22
CA GLU A 10 11.38 -60.19 -34.92
C GLU A 10 10.13 -59.28 -34.79
N PHE A 11 10.05 -58.19 -35.57
CA PHE A 11 8.92 -57.27 -35.60
C PHE A 11 7.64 -57.83 -36.24
N LEU A 12 7.69 -59.01 -36.88
CA LEU A 12 6.51 -59.76 -37.34
C LEU A 12 5.85 -60.57 -36.22
N LYS A 13 6.54 -60.78 -35.08
CA LYS A 13 6.00 -61.42 -33.87
C LYS A 13 5.10 -60.48 -33.05
N ARG A 14 4.32 -59.62 -33.72
CA ARG A 14 3.34 -58.77 -33.04
C ARG A 14 2.14 -59.61 -32.62
N PRO A 15 1.54 -59.35 -31.44
CA PRO A 15 0.30 -60.00 -31.06
C PRO A 15 -0.76 -59.76 -32.15
N LYS A 16 -1.47 -60.81 -32.59
CA LYS A 16 -2.58 -60.71 -33.57
C LYS A 16 -3.70 -59.75 -33.14
N LYS A 17 -3.74 -59.38 -31.85
CA LYS A 17 -4.72 -58.45 -31.30
C LYS A 17 -4.27 -57.02 -31.55
N ASN A 18 -5.13 -56.23 -32.19
CA ASN A 18 -4.88 -54.81 -32.44
C ASN A 18 -4.62 -54.06 -31.12
N PRO A 19 -3.42 -53.47 -30.90
CA PRO A 19 -3.09 -52.75 -29.68
C PRO A 19 -3.81 -51.39 -29.56
N PHE A 20 -4.40 -50.91 -30.64
CA PHE A 20 -5.17 -49.66 -30.69
C PHE A 20 -6.68 -49.88 -30.57
N ARG A 21 -7.13 -51.08 -30.18
CA ARG A 21 -8.56 -51.34 -29.96
C ARG A 21 -9.01 -50.67 -28.67
N THR A 22 -10.00 -49.79 -28.76
CA THR A 22 -10.66 -49.21 -27.60
C THR A 22 -11.39 -50.28 -26.79
N PRO A 23 -11.60 -50.06 -25.48
CA PRO A 23 -12.48 -50.91 -24.68
C PRO A 23 -13.88 -50.99 -25.29
N ASP A 24 -14.57 -52.12 -25.07
CA ASP A 24 -15.94 -52.28 -25.51
C ASP A 24 -16.83 -51.24 -24.77
N ASN A 25 -17.76 -50.61 -25.50
CA ASN A 25 -18.67 -49.56 -25.02
C ASN A 25 -17.99 -48.27 -24.49
N TYR A 26 -16.73 -48.00 -24.88
CA TYR A 26 -16.02 -46.78 -24.47
C TYR A 26 -16.75 -45.49 -24.87
N PHE A 27 -17.29 -45.45 -26.08
CA PHE A 27 -17.95 -44.27 -26.62
C PHE A 27 -19.38 -44.10 -26.08
N ASP A 28 -20.03 -45.19 -25.65
CA ASP A 28 -21.41 -45.14 -25.13
C ASP A 28 -21.51 -44.36 -23.82
N SER A 29 -20.47 -44.41 -22.97
CA SER A 29 -20.41 -43.66 -21.70
C SER A 29 -19.64 -42.33 -21.79
N MET A 30 -19.12 -41.99 -22.97
CA MET A 30 -18.32 -40.77 -23.16
C MET A 30 -19.18 -39.53 -22.96
N GLU A 31 -20.39 -39.52 -23.54
CA GLU A 31 -21.33 -38.40 -23.44
C GLU A 31 -21.68 -38.10 -21.98
N ASP A 32 -22.03 -39.13 -21.20
CA ASP A 32 -22.32 -39.01 -19.77
C ASP A 32 -21.13 -38.45 -18.98
N ARG A 33 -19.89 -38.88 -19.30
CA ARG A 33 -18.68 -38.40 -18.64
C ARG A 33 -18.42 -36.92 -18.93
N VAL A 34 -18.59 -36.51 -20.18
CA VAL A 34 -18.42 -35.12 -20.60
C VAL A 34 -19.47 -34.25 -19.92
N MET A 35 -20.75 -34.66 -19.99
CA MET A 35 -21.86 -33.91 -19.41
C MET A 35 -21.74 -33.79 -17.89
N ARG A 36 -21.34 -34.85 -17.18
CA ARG A 36 -21.06 -34.80 -15.74
C ARG A 36 -19.92 -33.84 -15.39
N THR A 37 -18.89 -33.75 -16.22
CA THR A 37 -17.75 -32.85 -15.99
C THR A 37 -18.18 -31.39 -16.11
N ILE A 38 -18.92 -31.04 -17.17
CA ILE A 38 -19.47 -29.69 -17.38
C ILE A 38 -20.38 -29.26 -16.22
N GLN A 39 -21.31 -30.13 -15.81
CA GLN A 39 -22.21 -29.84 -14.69
C GLN A 39 -21.47 -29.69 -13.34
N HIS A 40 -20.35 -30.40 -13.15
CA HIS A 40 -19.55 -30.29 -11.93
C HIS A 40 -18.79 -28.96 -11.88
N GLU A 41 -18.25 -28.51 -13.01
CA GLU A 41 -17.62 -27.20 -13.13
C GLU A 41 -18.61 -26.04 -12.89
N GLU A 42 -19.84 -26.15 -13.39
CA GLU A 42 -20.88 -25.16 -13.12
C GLU A 42 -21.29 -25.10 -11.63
N LYS A 43 -21.43 -26.25 -10.97
CA LYS A 43 -21.77 -26.31 -9.54
C LYS A 43 -20.66 -25.78 -8.63
N THR A 44 -19.39 -26.04 -8.96
CA THR A 44 -18.26 -25.53 -8.16
C THR A 44 -18.04 -24.02 -8.32
N LYS A 45 -18.41 -23.44 -9.47
CA LYS A 45 -18.40 -21.99 -9.68
C LYS A 45 -19.48 -21.27 -8.88
N ASN A 46 -20.63 -21.91 -8.66
CA ASN A 46 -21.79 -21.33 -7.98
C ASN A 46 -21.85 -21.61 -6.46
N SER A 47 -21.14 -22.64 -5.98
CA SER A 47 -21.05 -22.99 -4.56
C SER A 47 -19.67 -22.61 -4.01
N SER A 48 -19.54 -21.45 -3.37
CA SER A 48 -18.60 -21.20 -2.24
C SER A 48 -18.32 -19.72 -1.93
N SER A 49 -19.15 -18.76 -2.35
CA SER A 49 -18.93 -17.36 -1.97
C SER A 49 -18.87 -17.16 -0.43
N ALA A 50 -19.66 -17.94 0.32
CA ALA A 50 -19.66 -17.95 1.79
C ALA A 50 -18.33 -18.42 2.42
N GLY A 51 -17.59 -19.34 1.78
CA GLY A 51 -16.29 -19.79 2.26
C GLY A 51 -15.18 -18.74 2.01
N LYS A 52 -15.31 -17.96 0.93
CA LYS A 52 -14.37 -16.88 0.59
C LYS A 52 -14.50 -15.68 1.53
N VAL A 53 -15.72 -15.30 1.93
CA VAL A 53 -15.92 -14.19 2.89
C VAL A 53 -15.33 -14.52 4.26
N TYR A 54 -15.45 -15.76 4.76
CA TYR A 54 -14.83 -16.15 6.04
C TYR A 54 -13.29 -16.10 5.98
N ARG A 55 -12.69 -16.35 4.81
CA ARG A 55 -11.24 -16.20 4.60
C ARG A 55 -10.78 -14.73 4.57
N LEU A 56 -11.63 -13.83 4.08
CA LEU A 56 -11.37 -12.38 4.05
C LEU A 56 -11.68 -11.68 5.38
N LEU A 57 -12.62 -12.21 6.17
CA LEU A 57 -12.96 -11.69 7.50
C LEU A 57 -11.86 -11.96 8.53
N LYS A 58 -11.12 -13.07 8.40
CA LYS A 58 -10.02 -13.43 9.34
C LYS A 58 -8.99 -12.31 9.55
N PRO A 59 -8.38 -11.72 8.49
CA PRO A 59 -7.44 -10.61 8.68
C PRO A 59 -8.12 -9.27 8.97
N VAL A 60 -9.32 -9.01 8.42
CA VAL A 60 -10.03 -7.74 8.59
C VAL A 60 -10.53 -7.53 10.03
N LEU A 61 -10.80 -8.61 10.77
CA LEU A 61 -11.17 -8.53 12.19
C LEU A 61 -10.08 -7.85 13.05
N GLY A 62 -8.79 -8.06 12.74
CA GLY A 62 -7.70 -7.42 13.47
C GLY A 62 -7.64 -5.91 13.22
N LEU A 63 -7.94 -5.48 11.99
CA LEU A 63 -7.98 -4.08 11.60
C LEU A 63 -9.21 -3.36 12.20
N ALA A 64 -10.38 -3.99 12.22
CA ALA A 64 -11.54 -3.44 12.92
C ALA A 64 -11.30 -3.30 14.43
N ALA A 65 -10.60 -4.26 15.05
CA ALA A 65 -10.23 -4.19 16.46
C ALA A 65 -9.25 -3.04 16.75
N SER A 66 -8.31 -2.72 15.86
CA SER A 66 -7.42 -1.57 16.07
C SER A 66 -8.18 -0.24 16.01
N PHE A 67 -9.09 -0.07 15.04
CA PHE A 67 -9.95 1.11 14.98
C PHE A 67 -10.88 1.20 16.19
N ALA A 68 -11.46 0.08 16.63
CA ALA A 68 -12.29 0.05 17.84
C ALA A 68 -11.47 0.40 19.09
N LEU A 69 -10.22 -0.07 19.19
CA LEU A 69 -9.31 0.25 20.29
C LEU A 69 -8.98 1.74 20.31
N VAL A 70 -8.62 2.33 19.17
CA VAL A 70 -8.39 3.78 19.05
C VAL A 70 -9.66 4.56 19.38
N PHE A 71 -10.82 4.14 18.89
CA PHE A 71 -12.10 4.77 19.19
C PHE A 71 -12.39 4.71 20.69
N VAL A 72 -12.19 3.57 21.36
CA VAL A 72 -12.34 3.45 22.81
C VAL A 72 -11.33 4.33 23.54
N LEU A 73 -10.06 4.36 23.12
CA LEU A 73 -9.02 5.19 23.72
C LEU A 73 -9.31 6.69 23.63
N VAL A 74 -9.99 7.14 22.57
CA VAL A 74 -10.35 8.56 22.39
C VAL A 74 -11.71 8.87 23.02
N TYR A 75 -12.72 8.04 22.77
CA TYR A 75 -14.09 8.24 23.23
C TYR A 75 -14.24 8.07 24.74
N TYR A 76 -13.54 7.09 25.33
CA TYR A 76 -13.63 6.80 26.77
C TYR A 76 -13.15 7.97 27.65
N PRO A 77 -11.96 8.57 27.45
CA PRO A 77 -11.54 9.73 28.23
C PRO A 77 -12.40 10.95 27.93
N ILE A 78 -12.81 11.20 26.68
CA ILE A 78 -13.73 12.32 26.39
C ILE A 78 -15.03 12.16 27.18
N LYS A 79 -15.63 10.97 27.19
CA LYS A 79 -16.89 10.75 27.92
C LYS A 79 -16.74 10.77 29.44
N TYR A 80 -15.64 10.24 29.98
CA TYR A 80 -15.42 10.11 31.42
C TYR A 80 -14.78 11.36 32.06
N PHE A 81 -13.92 12.07 31.33
CA PHE A 81 -13.20 13.27 31.80
C PHE A 81 -13.81 14.61 31.34
N SER A 82 -14.76 14.64 30.39
CA SER A 82 -15.50 15.88 30.09
C SER A 82 -16.49 16.22 31.20
N SER A 83 -15.97 16.61 32.37
CA SER A 83 -16.67 17.53 33.27
C SER A 83 -16.61 18.92 32.62
N ASP A 84 -17.55 19.21 31.73
CA ASP A 84 -18.09 20.53 31.34
C ASP A 84 -17.16 21.76 31.37
N LYS A 85 -15.89 21.60 31.05
CA LYS A 85 -14.92 22.69 31.00
C LYS A 85 -14.31 22.75 29.62
N LEU A 86 -14.82 23.71 28.86
CA LEU A 86 -14.16 24.32 27.71
C LEU A 86 -12.75 24.73 28.14
N VAL A 87 -11.73 23.95 27.74
CA VAL A 87 -10.33 24.25 28.04
C VAL A 87 -9.54 24.37 26.74
N LYS A 88 -9.00 25.57 26.58
CA LYS A 88 -7.97 26.01 25.64
C LYS A 88 -6.77 25.04 25.65
N THR A 89 -6.47 24.49 24.48
CA THR A 89 -5.41 23.51 24.21
C THR A 89 -4.04 24.00 24.68
N GLN A 90 -3.39 23.20 25.54
CA GLN A 90 -1.94 23.15 25.68
C GLN A 90 -1.52 21.70 25.44
N SER A 91 -0.78 21.46 24.36
CA SER A 91 -0.10 20.20 24.09
C SER A 91 1.35 20.33 24.52
N THR A 92 1.78 19.44 25.41
CA THR A 92 3.19 19.17 25.68
C THR A 92 3.54 17.83 25.06
N ASP A 93 4.52 17.79 24.17
CA ASP A 93 5.32 16.58 23.94
C ASP A 93 6.80 16.98 23.93
N THR A 94 7.58 16.19 24.65
CA THR A 94 9.00 16.36 24.92
C THR A 94 9.87 15.81 23.79
N VAL A 95 10.76 16.68 23.29
CA VAL A 95 12.12 16.44 22.73
C VAL A 95 12.20 15.64 21.41
N THR A 96 12.35 16.36 20.29
CA THR A 96 13.64 16.55 19.59
C THR A 96 13.47 17.57 18.45
N THR A 97 14.27 18.65 18.46
CA THR A 97 14.34 19.74 17.43
C THR A 97 13.39 20.91 17.68
N GLU A 98 13.61 21.58 18.81
CA GLU A 98 12.83 22.68 19.41
C GLU A 98 12.59 23.93 18.52
N THR A 99 13.20 24.04 17.34
CA THR A 99 12.98 25.19 16.44
C THR A 99 12.01 24.87 15.31
N ASN A 100 12.17 23.73 14.62
CA ASN A 100 11.36 23.43 13.43
C ASN A 100 9.90 23.07 13.75
N ASP A 101 9.63 22.45 14.89
CA ASP A 101 8.27 22.01 15.24
C ASP A 101 7.39 23.16 15.73
N PHE A 102 7.97 24.19 16.34
CA PHE A 102 7.22 25.38 16.74
C PHE A 102 6.73 26.14 15.50
N TYR A 103 7.59 26.34 14.50
CA TYR A 103 7.19 26.96 13.24
C TYR A 103 6.21 26.09 12.45
N SER A 104 6.36 24.76 12.46
CA SER A 104 5.41 23.86 11.76
C SER A 104 4.03 23.86 12.40
N ILE A 105 3.93 23.90 13.74
CA ILE A 105 2.67 24.02 14.49
C ILE A 105 2.01 25.38 14.23
N VAL A 106 2.79 26.47 14.27
CA VAL A 106 2.27 27.83 14.06
C VAL A 106 1.77 27.99 12.63
N ILE A 107 2.49 27.47 11.62
CA ILE A 107 2.05 27.49 10.22
C ILE A 107 0.83 26.59 10.02
N SER A 108 0.77 25.41 10.66
CA SER A 108 -0.40 24.50 10.55
C SER A 108 -1.67 25.07 11.18
N ALA A 109 -1.53 26.02 12.12
CA ALA A 109 -2.66 26.73 12.73
C ALA A 109 -3.15 27.92 11.89
N VAL A 110 -2.39 28.33 10.86
CA VAL A 110 -2.79 29.37 9.90
C VAL A 110 -3.62 28.73 8.81
N ASP A 111 -4.78 29.30 8.54
CA ASP A 111 -5.64 28.88 7.43
C ASP A 111 -4.94 29.14 6.09
N GLU A 112 -4.88 28.12 5.22
CA GLU A 112 -4.20 28.20 3.92
C GLU A 112 -4.74 29.35 3.07
N ASN A 113 -6.06 29.58 3.13
CA ASN A 113 -6.71 30.67 2.40
C ASN A 113 -6.27 32.05 2.92
N SER A 114 -5.98 32.18 4.22
CA SER A 114 -5.44 33.42 4.81
C SER A 114 -3.99 33.66 4.38
N LEU A 115 -3.22 32.59 4.16
CA LEU A 115 -1.83 32.65 3.69
C LEU A 115 -1.79 33.09 2.22
N VAL A 116 -2.65 32.50 1.38
CA VAL A 116 -2.82 32.89 -0.02
C VAL A 116 -3.25 34.35 -0.15
N ASP A 117 -4.16 34.82 0.71
CA ASP A 117 -4.60 36.21 0.71
C ASP A 117 -3.48 37.16 1.13
N ALA A 118 -2.67 36.82 2.14
CA ALA A 118 -1.52 37.62 2.56
C ALA A 118 -0.44 37.74 1.47
N LEU A 119 -0.08 36.63 0.80
CA LEU A 119 0.89 36.62 -0.30
C LEU A 119 0.37 37.42 -1.51
N SER A 120 -0.91 37.25 -1.85
CA SER A 120 -1.53 37.96 -2.97
C SER A 120 -1.69 39.46 -2.68
N LYS A 121 -1.82 39.83 -1.41
CA LYS A 121 -1.99 41.22 -0.95
C LYS A 121 -0.67 41.98 -0.93
N GLU A 122 0.46 41.32 -0.68
CA GLU A 122 1.79 41.93 -0.69
C GLU A 122 2.27 42.27 -2.11
N GLU A 123 1.93 41.46 -3.13
CA GLU A 123 2.29 41.77 -4.53
C GLU A 123 1.71 43.10 -5.03
N THR A 124 0.70 43.67 -4.35
CA THR A 124 0.05 44.91 -4.80
C THR A 124 0.53 46.15 -4.05
N THR A 125 1.42 46.07 -3.05
CA THR A 125 1.81 47.26 -2.29
C THR A 125 3.25 47.20 -1.78
N MET A 126 4.09 48.03 -2.42
CA MET A 126 5.44 48.48 -2.01
C MET A 126 6.61 47.65 -2.55
N GLN A 127 7.12 48.07 -3.71
CA GLN A 127 8.54 47.88 -4.03
C GLN A 127 9.34 48.81 -3.13
N GLU A 128 9.62 48.39 -1.90
CA GLU A 128 10.72 48.96 -1.13
C GLU A 128 12.00 48.40 -1.76
N GLU A 129 12.80 49.29 -2.34
CA GLU A 129 14.03 48.96 -3.04
C GLU A 129 14.98 48.29 -2.04
N ILE A 130 15.09 46.97 -2.13
CA ILE A 130 15.94 46.17 -1.26
C ILE A 130 17.39 46.62 -1.44
N ASN A 131 17.90 47.38 -0.47
CA ASN A 131 19.28 47.85 -0.50
C ASN A 131 20.22 46.69 -0.15
N ALA A 132 21.09 46.34 -1.10
CA ALA A 132 22.04 45.25 -0.95
C ALA A 132 22.94 45.44 0.28
N ASP A 133 23.33 46.67 0.61
CA ASP A 133 24.22 46.95 1.74
C ASP A 133 23.52 46.70 3.09
N GLU A 134 22.22 47.00 3.17
CA GLU A 134 21.42 46.76 4.38
C GLU A 134 21.13 45.27 4.58
N LEU A 135 20.85 44.54 3.50
CA LEU A 135 20.72 43.08 3.54
C LEU A 135 22.02 42.40 3.98
N ILE A 136 23.16 42.84 3.45
CA ILE A 136 24.46 42.27 3.85
C ILE A 136 24.71 42.53 5.33
N ALA A 137 24.44 43.74 5.82
CA ALA A 137 24.57 44.08 7.23
C ALA A 137 23.69 43.18 8.12
N TYR A 138 22.43 42.98 7.74
CA TYR A 138 21.49 42.11 8.45
C TYR A 138 21.92 40.64 8.45
N LEU A 139 22.38 40.11 7.32
CA LEU A 139 22.87 38.73 7.24
C LEU A 139 24.17 38.53 8.04
N SER A 140 25.00 39.57 8.12
CA SER A 140 26.26 39.52 8.86
C SER A 140 26.09 39.74 10.37
N SER A 141 24.95 40.25 10.84
CA SER A 141 24.76 40.57 12.26
C SER A 141 24.76 39.34 13.17
N ASP A 142 24.38 38.19 12.62
CA ASP A 142 24.29 36.93 13.34
C ASP A 142 25.55 36.06 13.17
N MET A 143 26.48 36.43 12.28
CA MET A 143 27.77 35.74 12.13
C MET A 143 28.75 36.21 13.21
N ASN A 144 29.32 35.27 13.95
CA ASN A 144 30.37 35.55 14.92
C ASN A 144 31.71 35.79 14.20
N ASP A 145 32.57 36.68 14.71
CA ASP A 145 33.87 37.02 14.11
C ASP A 145 34.68 35.76 13.74
N ILE A 146 34.60 34.73 14.58
CA ILE A 146 35.26 33.43 14.39
C ILE A 146 34.79 32.70 13.13
N GLU A 147 33.49 32.74 12.81
CA GLU A 147 32.94 32.11 11.61
C GLU A 147 33.35 32.88 10.34
N ILE A 148 33.36 34.21 10.41
CA ILE A 148 33.83 35.07 9.32
C ILE A 148 35.30 34.78 8.98
N TYR A 149 36.17 34.62 9.99
CA TYR A 149 37.58 34.27 9.77
C TYR A 149 37.76 32.88 9.16
N SER A 150 36.89 31.92 9.49
CA SER A 150 36.98 30.57 8.94
C SER A 150 36.66 30.51 7.45
N GLU A 151 35.73 31.35 6.98
CA GLU A 151 35.31 31.40 5.58
C GLU A 151 36.33 32.13 4.69
N ILE A 152 37.03 33.15 5.21
CA ILE A 152 38.03 33.92 4.45
C ILE A 152 39.34 33.13 4.21
N GLN A 153 39.59 32.08 5.00
CA GLN A 153 40.83 31.28 4.92
C GLN A 153 40.70 30.01 4.04
N ASN A 154 39.52 29.75 3.48
CA ASN A 154 39.27 28.70 2.48
C ASN A 154 39.13 29.30 1.07
#